data_AF-A0A7K9RZC4-F1
#
_entry.id   AF-A0A7K9RZC4-F1
#
_cell.length_a   1.000
_cell.length_b   1.000
_cell.length_c   1.000
_cell.angle_alpha   90.00
_cell.angle_beta   90.00
_cell.angle_gamma   90.00
#
_symmetry.space_group_name_H-M   'P 1'
#
loop_
_entity.id
_entity.type
_entity.pdbx_description
1 polymer ?
#
loop_
_entity_poly.entity_id
_entity_poly.type
_entity_poly.pdbx_seq_one_letter_code
_entity_poly.pdbx_strand_id
1 'polypeptide(L)'
;QEHGLDFQRLLDASAYKEMFRQDMIRWGEEKRRADPGFFCRAAVEGALQPVWVVSDTRRLSDVEWFQDAYGDVVQTVRVVATEETRKRRNWVFVTGVDDAESECGLDQGVAFDWVITNDGDKVALGKQLEMLVQSLHRDL
;
A
#
# COMPACT_ATOMS: atom_id res chain seq x y z
N GLN A 1 21.61 -3.08 10.48
CA GLN A 1 21.26 -4.20 9.58
C GLN A 1 20.86 -5.39 10.44
N GLU A 2 19.56 -5.65 10.57
CA GLU A 2 19.07 -6.93 11.09
C GLU A 2 19.00 -7.92 9.89
N HIS A 3 19.43 -9.18 10.09
CA HIS A 3 19.31 -10.31 9.15
C HIS A 3 20.24 -10.37 7.91
N GLY A 4 21.14 -9.40 7.68
CA GLY A 4 22.17 -9.53 6.63
C GLY A 4 21.62 -9.65 5.20
N LEU A 5 20.42 -9.12 4.97
CA LEU A 5 19.76 -9.14 3.66
C LEU A 5 20.43 -8.15 2.70
N ASP A 6 20.60 -8.60 1.45
CA ASP A 6 21.07 -7.75 0.36
C ASP A 6 19.90 -6.94 -0.21
N PHE A 7 19.91 -5.63 0.08
CA PHE A 7 18.87 -4.69 -0.35
C PHE A 7 18.68 -4.67 -1.87
N GLN A 8 19.76 -4.74 -2.66
CA GLN A 8 19.63 -4.71 -4.11
C GLN A 8 18.95 -5.98 -4.63
N ARG A 9 19.23 -7.14 -4.03
CA ARG A 9 18.60 -8.40 -4.41
C ARG A 9 17.14 -8.54 -3.97
N LEU A 10 16.71 -7.75 -2.99
CA LEU A 10 15.29 -7.64 -2.58
C LEU A 10 14.46 -6.75 -3.51
N LEU A 11 15.11 -5.82 -4.22
CA LEU A 11 14.47 -5.01 -5.26
C LEU A 11 14.24 -5.81 -6.54
N ASP A 12 15.13 -6.77 -6.85
CA ASP A 12 14.99 -7.65 -7.99
C ASP A 12 13.88 -8.70 -7.77
N ALA A 13 12.93 -8.77 -8.71
CA ALA A 13 11.78 -9.69 -8.72
C ALA A 13 12.18 -11.15 -9.00
N SER A 14 13.12 -11.69 -8.23
CA SER A 14 13.72 -13.01 -8.41
C SER A 14 13.19 -14.03 -7.38
N ALA A 15 13.37 -15.32 -7.67
CA ALA A 15 13.06 -16.43 -6.75
C ALA A 15 13.71 -16.28 -5.36
N TYR A 16 14.80 -15.51 -5.28
CA TYR A 16 15.46 -15.14 -4.03
C TYR A 16 14.53 -14.37 -3.09
N LYS A 17 13.74 -13.42 -3.62
CA LYS A 17 12.79 -12.63 -2.83
C LYS A 17 11.69 -13.51 -2.25
N GLU A 18 11.20 -14.47 -3.02
CA GLU A 18 10.12 -15.36 -2.58
C GLU A 18 10.58 -16.31 -1.46
N MET A 19 11.85 -16.75 -1.48
CA MET A 19 12.42 -17.58 -0.41
C MET A 19 12.43 -16.87 0.95
N PHE A 20 12.63 -15.55 0.99
CA PHE A 20 12.66 -14.77 2.23
C PHE A 20 11.36 -14.01 2.51
N ARG A 21 10.40 -14.03 1.59
CA ARG A 21 9.16 -13.23 1.70
C ARG A 21 8.39 -13.57 2.96
N GLN A 22 8.23 -14.86 3.26
CA GLN A 22 7.49 -15.31 4.44
C GLN A 22 8.17 -14.86 5.74
N ASP A 23 9.49 -14.97 5.83
CA ASP A 23 10.26 -14.52 6.99
C ASP A 23 10.19 -12.99 7.16
N MET A 24 10.28 -12.25 6.06
CA MET A 24 10.13 -10.79 6.07
C MET A 24 8.73 -10.35 6.50
N ILE A 25 7.68 -11.04 6.02
CA ILE A 25 6.30 -10.78 6.44
C ILE A 25 6.17 -11.04 7.94
N ARG A 26 6.64 -12.20 8.41
CA ARG A 26 6.55 -12.57 9.83
C ARG A 26 7.26 -11.57 10.73
N TRP A 27 8.50 -11.22 10.41
CA TRP A 27 9.25 -10.22 11.17
C TRP A 27 8.57 -8.84 11.10
N GLY A 28 8.05 -8.47 9.93
CA GLY A 28 7.28 -7.24 9.76
C GLY A 28 6.03 -7.20 10.65
N GLU A 29 5.27 -8.30 10.72
CA GLU A 29 4.12 -8.40 11.61
C GLU A 29 4.51 -8.37 13.09
N GLU A 30 5.63 -8.99 13.47
CA GLU A 30 6.15 -8.93 14.84
C GLU A 30 6.53 -7.49 15.23
N LYS A 31 7.19 -6.75 14.35
CA LYS A 31 7.51 -5.32 14.58
C LYS A 31 6.24 -4.46 14.65
N ARG A 32 5.28 -4.63 13.73
CA ARG A 32 4.01 -3.85 13.76
C ARG A 32 3.16 -4.15 14.98
N ARG A 33 3.13 -5.39 15.45
CA ARG A 33 2.40 -5.76 16.69
C ARG A 33 2.99 -5.11 17.93
N ALA A 34 4.31 -4.98 17.99
CA ALA A 34 4.98 -4.29 19.09
C ALA A 34 4.85 -2.76 18.96
N ASP A 35 4.88 -2.25 17.74
CA ASP A 35 4.88 -0.81 17.43
C ASP A 35 4.26 -0.55 16.04
N PRO A 36 2.95 -0.22 15.99
CA PRO A 36 2.24 0.02 14.74
C PRO A 36 2.90 1.06 13.82
N GLY A 37 3.56 2.07 14.40
CA GLY A 37 4.20 3.14 13.66
C GLY A 37 5.63 2.85 13.22
N PHE A 38 6.18 1.64 13.47
CA PHE A 38 7.58 1.32 13.21
C PHE A 38 8.01 1.64 11.77
N PHE A 39 7.25 1.15 10.78
CA PHE A 39 7.53 1.42 9.37
C PHE A 39 7.03 2.78 8.91
N CYS A 40 5.91 3.26 9.43
CA CYS A 40 5.37 4.55 9.02
C CYS A 40 6.30 5.70 9.39
N ARG A 41 6.93 5.67 10.58
CA ARG A 41 7.96 6.66 10.95
C ARG A 41 9.18 6.61 10.05
N ALA A 42 9.64 5.41 9.70
CA ALA A 42 10.75 5.25 8.76
C ALA A 42 10.39 5.76 7.35
N ALA A 43 9.13 5.60 6.91
CA ALA A 43 8.68 6.04 5.59
C ALA A 43 8.64 7.57 5.43
N VAL A 44 8.43 8.31 6.53
CA VAL A 44 8.37 9.78 6.52
C VAL A 44 9.67 10.44 6.96
N GLU A 45 10.65 9.66 7.42
CA GLU A 45 11.92 10.17 7.92
C GLU A 45 12.66 10.95 6.82
N GLY A 46 12.88 12.24 7.06
CA GLY A 46 13.59 13.12 6.12
C GLY A 46 12.76 13.58 4.91
N ALA A 47 11.45 13.29 4.85
CA ALA A 47 10.58 13.84 3.83
C ALA A 47 10.35 15.35 4.07
N LEU A 48 10.60 16.18 3.06
CA LEU A 48 10.51 17.65 3.13
C LEU A 48 9.52 18.24 2.12
N GLN A 49 9.02 17.40 1.22
CA GLN A 49 8.10 17.78 0.17
C GLN A 49 6.74 18.15 0.77
N PRO A 50 5.97 19.06 0.15
CA PRO A 50 4.66 19.46 0.67
C PRO A 50 3.57 18.39 0.49
N VAL A 51 3.79 17.43 -0.44
CA VAL A 51 2.84 16.34 -0.73
C VAL A 51 3.59 15.03 -0.68
N TRP A 52 3.06 14.07 0.09
CA TRP A 52 3.62 12.73 0.25
C TRP A 52 2.66 11.68 -0.31
N VAL A 53 3.19 10.69 -1.02
CA VAL A 53 2.43 9.55 -1.54
C VAL A 53 2.99 8.28 -0.92
N VAL A 54 2.24 7.70 0.02
CA VAL A 54 2.59 6.42 0.64
C VAL A 54 1.89 5.31 -0.16
N SER A 55 2.62 4.64 -1.06
CA SER A 55 2.02 3.77 -2.08
C SER A 55 1.72 2.34 -1.62
N ASP A 56 2.27 1.87 -0.50
CA ASP A 56 2.21 0.46 -0.09
C ASP A 56 1.75 0.30 1.37
N THR A 57 0.67 0.98 1.74
CA THR A 57 -0.05 0.70 2.99
C THR A 57 -0.80 -0.61 2.87
N ARG A 58 -0.60 -1.54 3.80
CA ARG A 58 -1.17 -2.90 3.73
C ARG A 58 -2.00 -3.27 4.94
N ARG A 59 -1.93 -2.50 6.02
CA ARG A 59 -2.60 -2.78 7.29
C ARG A 59 -3.48 -1.61 7.69
N LEU A 60 -4.59 -1.92 8.35
CA LEU A 60 -5.42 -0.91 9.02
C LEU A 60 -4.57 -0.03 9.95
N SER A 61 -3.66 -0.64 10.70
CA SER A 61 -2.74 0.06 11.60
C SER A 61 -1.86 1.10 10.90
N ASP A 62 -1.52 0.90 9.62
CA ASP A 62 -0.76 1.89 8.86
C ASP A 62 -1.61 3.15 8.65
N VAL A 63 -2.86 2.95 8.23
CA VAL A 63 -3.83 4.03 7.96
C VAL A 63 -4.18 4.78 9.24
N GLU A 64 -4.52 4.06 10.30
CA GLU A 64 -4.81 4.64 11.61
C GLU A 64 -3.63 5.48 12.10
N TRP A 65 -2.39 4.99 11.97
CA TRP A 65 -1.21 5.73 12.40
C TRP A 65 -1.03 7.04 11.64
N PHE A 66 -1.22 7.05 10.31
CA PHE A 66 -1.12 8.27 9.53
C PHE A 66 -2.25 9.25 9.88
N GLN A 67 -3.49 8.77 10.03
CA GLN A 67 -4.62 9.60 10.42
C GLN A 67 -4.43 10.21 11.81
N ASP A 68 -3.93 9.44 12.78
CA ASP A 68 -3.63 9.95 14.12
C ASP A 68 -2.48 10.98 14.13
N ALA A 69 -1.44 10.76 13.31
CA ALA A 69 -0.25 11.60 13.29
C ALA A 69 -0.42 12.92 12.50
N TYR A 70 -1.21 12.90 11.42
CA TYR A 70 -1.34 14.03 10.49
C TYR A 70 -2.76 14.59 10.39
N GLY A 71 -3.78 13.88 10.90
CA GLY A 71 -5.16 14.35 10.94
C GLY A 71 -5.78 14.54 9.57
N ASP A 72 -6.54 15.62 9.42
CA ASP A 72 -7.41 15.89 8.26
C ASP A 72 -6.68 16.10 6.93
N VAL A 73 -5.34 16.26 6.95
CA VAL A 73 -4.54 16.37 5.71
C VAL A 73 -4.30 15.02 5.04
N VAL A 74 -4.60 13.91 5.72
CA VAL A 74 -4.46 12.56 5.19
C VAL A 74 -5.64 12.25 4.27
N GLN A 75 -5.33 11.86 3.05
CA GLN A 75 -6.31 11.41 2.07
C GLN A 75 -6.05 9.94 1.72
N THR A 76 -7.05 9.10 1.92
CA THR A 76 -6.97 7.66 1.69
C THR A 76 -7.51 7.28 0.31
N VAL A 77 -6.68 6.61 -0.50
CA VAL A 77 -7.00 6.26 -1.89
C VAL A 77 -6.92 4.75 -2.08
N ARG A 78 -8.07 4.10 -2.32
CA ARG A 78 -8.14 2.68 -2.66
C ARG A 78 -8.17 2.49 -4.17
N VAL A 79 -7.18 1.78 -4.71
CA VAL A 79 -7.22 1.35 -6.11
C VAL A 79 -7.84 -0.04 -6.20
N VAL A 80 -8.87 -0.19 -7.02
CA VAL A 80 -9.57 -1.46 -7.26
C VAL A 80 -9.53 -1.84 -8.73
N ALA A 81 -9.59 -3.14 -9.00
CA ALA A 81 -9.82 -3.68 -10.33
C ALA A 81 -10.72 -4.90 -10.20
N THR A 82 -11.66 -5.05 -11.13
CA THR A 82 -12.50 -6.24 -11.22
C THR A 82 -11.66 -7.49 -11.37
N GLU A 83 -12.19 -8.61 -10.86
CA GLU A 83 -11.54 -9.91 -10.99
C GLU A 83 -11.29 -10.27 -12.46
N GLU A 84 -12.23 -9.92 -13.35
CA GLU A 84 -12.06 -10.10 -14.80
C GLU A 84 -10.84 -9.32 -15.32
N THR A 85 -10.69 -8.04 -14.97
CA THR A 85 -9.53 -7.25 -15.37
C THR A 85 -8.23 -7.83 -14.82
N ARG A 86 -8.23 -8.27 -13.55
CA ARG A 86 -7.06 -8.90 -12.93
C ARG A 86 -6.68 -10.17 -13.69
N LYS A 87 -7.63 -11.05 -14.00
CA LYS A 87 -7.42 -12.27 -14.79
C LYS A 87 -6.86 -11.98 -16.19
N ARG A 88 -7.37 -10.95 -16.88
CA ARG A 88 -6.81 -10.49 -18.17
C ARG A 88 -5.35 -10.03 -18.08
N ARG A 89 -4.89 -9.63 -16.89
CA ARG A 89 -3.50 -9.27 -16.58
C ARG A 89 -2.69 -10.46 -16.05
N ASN A 90 -3.15 -11.68 -16.30
CA ASN A 90 -2.54 -12.94 -15.85
C ASN A 90 -2.49 -13.11 -14.32
N TRP A 91 -3.36 -12.42 -13.58
CA TRP A 91 -3.54 -12.73 -12.16
C TRP A 91 -4.30 -14.05 -12.02
N VAL A 92 -3.74 -14.95 -11.22
CA VAL A 92 -4.35 -16.21 -10.81
C VAL A 92 -4.40 -16.19 -9.30
N PHE A 93 -5.58 -16.43 -8.73
CA PHE A 93 -5.75 -16.49 -7.28
C PHE A 93 -4.92 -17.63 -6.69
N VAL A 94 -4.12 -17.33 -5.68
CA VAL A 94 -3.32 -18.29 -4.93
C VAL A 94 -3.77 -18.26 -3.47
N THR A 95 -4.41 -19.34 -3.03
CA THR A 95 -4.78 -19.56 -1.62
C THR A 95 -3.53 -19.51 -0.73
N GLY A 96 -3.64 -18.81 0.39
CA GLY A 96 -2.55 -18.53 1.33
C GLY A 96 -1.69 -17.32 0.96
N VAL A 97 -1.91 -16.69 -0.21
CA VAL A 97 -1.20 -15.47 -0.63
C VAL A 97 -2.20 -14.34 -0.86
N ASP A 98 -3.16 -14.53 -1.77
CA ASP A 98 -4.15 -13.51 -2.13
C ASP A 98 -5.25 -13.31 -1.09
N ASP A 99 -5.45 -14.28 -0.19
CA ASP A 99 -6.38 -14.22 0.96
C ASP A 99 -5.66 -14.00 2.30
N ALA A 100 -4.33 -13.84 2.28
CA ALA A 100 -3.56 -13.52 3.46
C ALA A 100 -3.79 -12.06 3.87
N GLU A 101 -3.61 -11.77 5.16
CA GLU A 101 -3.72 -10.40 5.69
C GLU A 101 -2.82 -9.41 4.94
N SER A 102 -1.66 -9.84 4.40
CA SER A 102 -0.78 -9.05 3.51
C SER A 102 -1.43 -8.44 2.28
N GLU A 103 -2.53 -9.02 1.81
CA GLU A 103 -3.24 -8.56 0.61
C GLU A 103 -4.68 -8.08 0.93
N CYS A 104 -5.32 -8.65 1.96
CA CYS A 104 -6.71 -8.33 2.35
C CYS A 104 -6.85 -7.38 3.57
N GLY A 105 -5.74 -6.96 4.19
CA GLY A 105 -5.75 -6.22 5.46
C GLY A 105 -6.42 -4.84 5.44
N LEU A 106 -6.90 -4.39 4.27
CA LEU A 106 -7.60 -3.13 4.04
C LEU A 106 -8.95 -3.32 3.33
N ASP A 107 -9.44 -4.56 3.22
CA ASP A 107 -10.72 -4.85 2.57
C ASP A 107 -11.92 -4.42 3.45
N GLN A 108 -11.68 -4.24 4.75
CA GLN A 108 -12.66 -3.78 5.73
C GLN A 108 -12.00 -2.80 6.72
N GLY A 109 -12.80 -1.97 7.38
CA GLY A 109 -12.33 -1.12 8.50
C GLY A 109 -11.77 0.25 8.10
N VAL A 110 -11.61 0.54 6.80
CA VAL A 110 -11.21 1.87 6.32
C VAL A 110 -12.31 2.47 5.47
N ALA A 111 -12.74 3.69 5.84
CA ALA A 111 -13.54 4.53 4.97
C ALA A 111 -12.60 5.31 4.05
N PHE A 112 -12.49 4.87 2.79
CA PHE A 112 -11.62 5.51 1.82
C PHE A 112 -12.24 6.81 1.29
N ASP A 113 -11.46 7.88 1.27
CA ASP A 113 -11.87 9.17 0.69
C ASP A 113 -12.04 9.06 -0.83
N TRP A 114 -11.19 8.24 -1.47
CA TRP A 114 -11.22 7.99 -2.90
C TRP A 114 -11.16 6.50 -3.21
N VAL A 115 -11.99 6.06 -4.15
CA VAL A 115 -11.89 4.73 -4.76
C VAL A 115 -11.65 4.90 -6.25
N ILE A 116 -10.50 4.43 -6.74
CA ILE A 116 -10.06 4.54 -8.12
C ILE A 116 -10.18 3.17 -8.79
N THR A 117 -11.00 3.09 -9.83
CA THR A 117 -11.23 1.86 -10.59
C THR A 117 -10.26 1.77 -11.78
N ASN A 118 -9.49 0.69 -11.83
CA ASN A 118 -8.49 0.39 -12.85
C ASN A 118 -8.86 -0.86 -13.67
N ASP A 119 -9.99 -0.77 -14.40
CA ASP A 119 -10.51 -1.86 -15.23
C ASP A 119 -9.94 -1.93 -16.65
N GLY A 120 -8.84 -1.20 -16.91
CA GLY A 120 -8.14 -1.21 -18.21
C GLY A 120 -8.56 -0.11 -19.18
N ASP A 121 -9.60 0.67 -18.88
CA ASP A 121 -9.89 1.92 -19.60
C ASP A 121 -8.95 3.04 -19.13
N LYS A 122 -7.94 3.34 -19.95
CA LYS A 122 -6.95 4.38 -19.67
C LYS A 122 -7.56 5.78 -19.61
N VAL A 123 -8.61 6.06 -20.39
CA VAL A 123 -9.26 7.36 -20.43
C VAL A 123 -10.07 7.56 -19.16
N ALA A 124 -10.84 6.56 -18.75
CA ALA A 124 -11.58 6.60 -17.49
C ALA A 124 -10.64 6.67 -16.27
N LEU A 125 -9.53 5.93 -16.28
CA LEU A 125 -8.52 6.00 -15.23
C LEU A 125 -7.88 7.40 -15.17
N GLY A 126 -7.50 7.96 -16.32
CA GLY A 126 -6.93 9.31 -16.40
C GLY A 126 -7.86 10.38 -15.80
N LYS A 127 -9.15 10.34 -16.14
CA LYS A 127 -10.14 11.26 -15.58
C LYS A 127 -10.29 11.15 -14.07
N GLN A 128 -10.28 9.92 -13.52
CA GLN A 128 -10.34 9.71 -12.07
C GLN A 128 -9.11 10.29 -11.36
N LEU A 129 -7.92 10.10 -11.93
CA LEU A 129 -6.68 10.67 -11.39
C LEU A 129 -6.66 12.20 -11.49
N GLU A 130 -7.15 12.78 -12.59
CA GLU A 130 -7.28 14.23 -12.73
C GLU A 130 -8.21 14.83 -11.66
N MET A 131 -9.35 14.18 -11.39
CA MET A 131 -10.28 14.62 -10.33
C MET A 131 -9.64 14.57 -8.94
N LEU A 132 -8.89 13.51 -8.64
CA LEU A 132 -8.13 13.37 -7.40
C LEU A 132 -7.06 14.46 -7.27
N VAL A 133 -6.28 14.72 -8.30
CA VAL A 133 -5.26 15.78 -8.24
C VAL A 133 -5.89 17.16 -8.09
N GLN A 134 -7.03 17.40 -8.74
CA GLN A 134 -7.77 18.66 -8.62
C GLN A 134 -8.39 18.87 -7.23
N SER A 135 -8.83 17.81 -6.52
CA SER A 135 -9.31 17.95 -5.15
C SER A 135 -8.18 18.32 -4.20
N LEU A 136 -7.03 17.66 -4.32
CA LEU A 136 -5.85 17.94 -3.49
C LEU A 136 -5.36 19.39 -3.64
N HIS A 137 -5.45 19.97 -4.84
CA HIS A 137 -5.09 21.39 -5.05
C HIS A 137 -6.09 22.40 -4.49
N ARG A 138 -7.35 22.02 -4.20
CA ARG A 138 -8.33 22.93 -3.62
C ARG A 138 -8.17 23.09 -2.10
N ASP A 139 -7.53 22.11 -1.47
CA ASP A 139 -7.37 22.02 -0.02
C ASP A 139 -5.97 22.52 0.44
N LEU A 140 -5.10 22.90 -0.51
CA LEU A 140 -3.78 23.54 -0.29
C LEU A 140 -3.85 25.05 -0.49
#